data_AF-A0A847CG72-F1
#
_entry.id   AF-A0A847CG72-F1
#
_cell.length_a   1.000
_cell.length_b   1.000
_cell.length_c   1.000
_cell.angle_alpha   90.00
_cell.angle_beta   90.00
_cell.angle_gamma   90.00
#
_symmetry.space_group_name_H-M   'P 1'
#
loop_
_entity.id
_entity.type
_entity.pdbx_description
1 polymer ?
#
loop_
_entity_poly.entity_id
_entity_poly.type
_entity_poly.pdbx_seq_one_letter_code
_entity_poly.pdbx_strand_id
1 'polypeptide(L)'
;MTIYLLLSIIPLCISTVLAILTSGGNILEILDWISFAGVVILFVTAIFISGYGKDFCRIFSSRKKFESLDLQKLQKTDSALEFASKILFYTAILIPVLILIYTLRNYNNDSEIYSHLGPNCAALLLSILYLSLLEMIIYTLKSKARKSVILYMAEEKKSESVEKKDNHQSIIKMLLGIVIFIAICILYGYVSGVYEWGKHSLFSTILNIPVILIMIIYVVPLIAISGNFNFFLASIKTTFSGRKINISQKNLYLNIVQTTMRLNWYAAFSSAVCGWIGMLSNLEDTSLLAPNLSVSLIPFFYATCLNLFLLLIEIKVHKASE
;
A
#
# COMPACT_ATOMS: atom_id res chain seq x y z
N MET A 1 -2.60 1.50 -23.67
CA MET A 1 -1.30 1.39 -23.00
C MET A 1 -1.22 2.29 -21.77
N THR A 2 -1.61 3.56 -21.89
CA THR A 2 -1.35 4.60 -20.88
C THR A 2 -2.41 4.75 -19.79
N ILE A 3 -3.69 4.44 -20.05
CA ILE A 3 -4.78 4.86 -19.14
C ILE A 3 -4.70 4.21 -17.74
N TYR A 4 -4.48 2.90 -17.62
CA TYR A 4 -4.45 2.25 -16.30
C TYR A 4 -3.23 2.66 -15.46
N LEU A 5 -2.07 2.80 -16.09
CA LEU A 5 -0.86 3.26 -15.41
C LEU A 5 -0.98 4.73 -15.00
N LEU A 6 -1.48 5.60 -15.88
CA LEU A 6 -1.77 7.00 -15.56
C LEU A 6 -2.81 7.11 -14.44
N LEU A 7 -3.89 6.31 -14.50
CA LEU A 7 -4.92 6.30 -13.46
C LEU A 7 -4.37 5.83 -12.11
N SER A 8 -3.39 4.93 -12.08
CA SER A 8 -2.73 4.52 -10.83
C SER A 8 -1.79 5.59 -10.28
N ILE A 9 -1.14 6.39 -11.13
CA ILE A 9 -0.22 7.44 -10.70
C ILE A 9 -0.96 8.62 -10.05
N ILE A 10 -2.11 9.03 -10.61
CA ILE A 10 -2.88 10.18 -10.11
C ILE A 10 -3.18 10.11 -8.59
N PRO A 11 -3.81 9.05 -8.04
CA PRO A 11 -4.09 8.98 -6.61
C PRO A 11 -2.82 8.93 -5.76
N LEU A 12 -1.75 8.30 -6.26
CA LEU A 12 -0.45 8.29 -5.58
C LEU A 12 0.16 9.69 -5.49
N CYS A 13 0.13 10.46 -6.57
CA CYS A 13 0.58 11.86 -6.58
C CYS A 13 -0.28 12.74 -5.67
N ILE A 14 -1.60 12.59 -5.70
CA ILE A 14 -2.50 13.37 -4.83
C ILE A 14 -2.21 13.06 -3.36
N SER A 15 -2.12 11.79 -2.98
CA SER A 15 -1.85 11.39 -1.60
C SER A 15 -0.46 11.81 -1.12
N THR A 16 0.57 11.71 -1.96
CA THR A 16 1.93 12.16 -1.61
C THR A 16 1.97 13.68 -1.40
N VAL A 17 1.36 14.46 -2.30
CA VAL A 17 1.25 15.92 -2.15
C VAL A 17 0.47 16.28 -0.88
N LEU A 18 -0.66 15.63 -0.61
CA LEU A 18 -1.43 15.86 0.62
C LEU A 18 -0.63 15.52 1.88
N ALA A 19 0.15 14.44 1.86
CA ALA A 19 1.01 14.07 2.98
C ALA A 19 2.05 15.16 3.27
N ILE A 20 2.72 15.69 2.24
CA ILE A 20 3.73 16.74 2.37
C ILE A 20 3.12 18.06 2.84
N LEU A 21 1.99 18.46 2.27
CA LEU A 21 1.31 19.70 2.67
C LEU A 21 0.82 19.62 4.12
N THR A 22 0.34 18.45 4.56
CA THR A 22 -0.05 18.22 5.96
C THR A 22 1.16 18.25 6.90
N SER A 23 2.34 17.91 6.39
CA SER A 23 3.59 17.86 7.13
C SER A 23 4.35 19.20 7.09
N GLY A 24 3.81 20.23 6.41
CA GLY A 24 4.44 21.54 6.26
C GLY A 24 5.65 21.57 5.32
N GLY A 25 5.86 20.52 4.52
CA GLY A 25 6.97 20.44 3.56
C GLY A 25 6.66 21.05 2.20
N ASN A 26 7.69 21.21 1.37
CA ASN A 26 7.55 21.60 -0.03
C ASN A 26 7.48 20.36 -0.95
N ILE A 27 6.62 20.40 -1.97
CA ILE A 27 6.48 19.33 -2.98
C ILE A 27 7.82 19.04 -3.69
N LEU A 28 8.69 20.04 -3.84
CA LEU A 28 10.01 19.85 -4.45
C LEU A 28 10.94 18.95 -3.63
N GLU A 29 10.70 18.81 -2.32
CA GLU A 29 11.54 17.97 -1.43
C GLU A 29 11.41 16.47 -1.72
N ILE A 30 10.33 16.04 -2.38
CA ILE A 30 10.14 14.64 -2.78
C ILE A 30 10.62 14.30 -4.20
N LEU A 31 11.08 15.30 -4.95
CA LEU A 31 11.49 15.16 -6.34
C LEU A 31 13.01 15.16 -6.48
N ASP A 32 13.63 14.02 -6.20
CA ASP A 32 15.00 13.74 -6.64
C ASP A 32 14.97 13.00 -7.98
N TRP A 33 15.11 13.78 -9.06
CA TRP A 33 15.12 13.25 -10.42
C TRP A 33 16.22 12.23 -10.68
N ILE A 34 17.36 12.31 -9.99
CA ILE A 34 18.49 11.42 -10.20
C ILE A 34 18.18 10.05 -9.60
N SER A 35 17.77 10.00 -8.33
CA SER A 35 17.38 8.75 -7.68
C SER A 35 16.17 8.12 -8.37
N PHE A 36 15.16 8.92 -8.74
CA PHE A 36 13.99 8.43 -9.46
C PHE A 36 14.37 7.83 -10.82
N ALA A 37 15.17 8.54 -11.62
CA ALA A 37 15.65 8.02 -12.91
C ALA A 37 16.48 6.75 -12.72
N GLY A 38 17.34 6.69 -11.71
CA GLY A 38 18.13 5.51 -11.38
C GLY A 38 17.27 4.29 -11.10
N VAL A 39 16.24 4.42 -10.25
CA VAL A 39 15.27 3.35 -9.95
C VAL A 39 14.60 2.88 -11.23
N VAL A 40 14.05 3.82 -12.02
CA VAL A 40 13.29 3.49 -13.23
C VAL A 40 14.16 2.85 -14.31
N ILE A 41 15.36 3.38 -14.56
CA ILE A 41 16.28 2.85 -15.58
C ILE A 41 16.72 1.43 -15.21
N LEU A 42 17.14 1.21 -13.95
CA LEU A 42 17.56 -0.13 -13.50
C LEU A 42 16.39 -1.12 -13.54
N PHE A 43 15.20 -0.70 -13.09
CA PHE A 43 13.99 -1.51 -13.13
C PHE A 43 13.63 -1.94 -14.55
N VAL A 44 13.54 -0.99 -15.48
CA VAL A 44 13.22 -1.26 -16.88
C VAL A 44 14.29 -2.17 -17.48
N THR A 45 15.56 -1.83 -17.32
CA THR A 45 16.68 -2.59 -17.88
C THR A 45 16.67 -4.05 -17.39
N ALA A 46 16.52 -4.28 -16.09
CA ALA A 46 16.49 -5.63 -15.50
C ALA A 46 15.28 -6.46 -15.98
N ILE A 47 14.10 -5.84 -16.14
CA ILE A 47 12.91 -6.52 -16.67
C ILE A 47 13.11 -6.95 -18.12
N PHE A 48 13.74 -6.13 -18.95
CA PHE A 48 13.95 -6.45 -20.36
C PHE A 48 15.08 -7.47 -20.56
N ILE A 49 16.18 -7.36 -19.81
CA ILE A 49 17.30 -8.33 -19.86
C ILE A 49 16.86 -9.72 -19.40
N SER A 50 15.98 -9.81 -18.40
CA SER A 50 15.47 -11.09 -17.90
C SER A 50 14.47 -11.79 -18.83
N GLY A 51 14.12 -11.19 -19.97
CA GLY A 51 13.17 -11.75 -20.94
C GLY A 51 11.69 -11.57 -20.57
N TYR A 52 11.37 -11.05 -19.38
CA TYR A 52 10.00 -10.80 -18.93
C TYR A 52 9.37 -9.52 -19.47
N GLY A 53 10.14 -8.63 -20.11
CA GLY A 53 9.64 -7.32 -20.58
C GLY A 53 8.41 -7.39 -21.49
N LYS A 54 8.37 -8.32 -22.45
CA LYS A 54 7.19 -8.50 -23.31
C LYS A 54 5.96 -8.93 -22.51
N ASP A 55 6.16 -9.81 -21.53
CA ASP A 55 5.08 -10.34 -20.69
C ASP A 55 4.58 -9.27 -19.71
N PHE A 56 5.48 -8.49 -19.13
CA PHE A 56 5.15 -7.31 -18.30
C PHE A 56 4.34 -6.29 -19.09
N CYS A 57 4.76 -5.94 -20.32
CA CYS A 57 4.05 -4.95 -21.12
C CYS A 57 2.62 -5.37 -21.53
N ARG A 58 2.28 -6.67 -21.50
CA ARG A 58 0.93 -7.15 -21.87
C ARG A 58 -0.17 -6.62 -20.96
N ILE A 59 0.12 -6.37 -19.67
CA ILE A 59 -0.88 -5.87 -18.72
C ILE A 59 -1.43 -4.49 -19.11
N PHE A 60 -0.67 -3.73 -19.91
CA PHE A 60 -1.02 -2.41 -20.43
C PHE A 60 -1.79 -2.46 -21.76
N SER A 61 -2.06 -3.66 -22.30
CA SER A 61 -2.94 -3.80 -23.47
C SER A 61 -4.37 -3.33 -23.18
N SER A 62 -5.18 -3.13 -24.22
CA SER A 62 -6.58 -2.71 -24.03
C SER A 62 -7.34 -3.76 -23.21
N ARG A 63 -8.34 -3.32 -22.43
CA ARG A 63 -9.10 -4.22 -21.56
C ARG A 63 -9.61 -5.46 -22.29
N LYS A 64 -10.25 -5.26 -23.45
CA LYS A 64 -10.74 -6.35 -24.32
C LYS A 64 -9.62 -7.31 -24.74
N LYS A 65 -8.47 -6.77 -25.14
CA LYS A 65 -7.32 -7.58 -25.59
C LYS A 65 -6.68 -8.37 -24.45
N PHE A 66 -6.68 -7.83 -23.23
CA PHE A 66 -6.15 -8.51 -22.05
C PHE A 66 -7.09 -9.61 -21.55
N GLU A 67 -8.40 -9.33 -21.52
CA GLU A 67 -9.43 -10.30 -21.12
C GLU A 67 -9.55 -11.48 -22.12
N SER A 68 -9.17 -11.28 -23.39
CA SER A 68 -9.17 -12.34 -24.41
C SER A 68 -7.87 -13.16 -24.50
N LEU A 69 -6.96 -13.05 -23.53
CA LEU A 69 -5.70 -13.79 -23.54
C LEU A 69 -5.88 -15.22 -23.02
N ASP A 70 -5.16 -16.16 -23.63
CA ASP A 70 -5.08 -17.54 -23.16
C ASP A 70 -4.49 -17.61 -21.74
N LEU A 71 -4.90 -18.63 -20.98
CA LEU A 71 -4.46 -18.86 -19.60
C LEU A 71 -2.92 -18.82 -19.43
N GLN A 72 -2.18 -19.45 -20.34
CA GLN A 72 -0.71 -19.47 -20.30
C GLN A 72 -0.11 -18.06 -20.40
N LYS A 73 -0.70 -17.17 -21.21
CA LYS A 73 -0.23 -15.78 -21.37
C LYS A 73 -0.58 -14.95 -20.15
N LEU A 74 -1.74 -15.18 -19.53
CA LEU A 74 -2.15 -14.54 -18.28
C LEU A 74 -1.23 -14.94 -17.11
N GLN A 75 -0.92 -16.23 -16.96
CA GLN A 75 0.00 -16.74 -15.94
C GLN A 75 1.41 -16.17 -16.12
N LYS A 76 1.94 -16.14 -17.36
CA LYS A 76 3.23 -15.49 -17.65
C LYS A 76 3.25 -14.01 -17.27
N THR A 77 2.12 -13.31 -17.45
CA THR A 77 1.99 -11.90 -17.04
C THR A 77 2.02 -11.75 -15.51
N ASP A 78 1.34 -12.63 -14.76
CA ASP A 78 1.41 -12.63 -13.28
C ASP A 78 2.83 -12.92 -12.78
N SER A 79 3.52 -13.90 -13.37
CA SER A 79 4.92 -14.21 -13.06
C SER A 79 5.86 -13.03 -13.37
N ALA A 80 5.65 -12.34 -14.50
CA ALA A 80 6.43 -11.15 -14.85
C ALA A 80 6.23 -10.01 -13.84
N LEU A 81 5.01 -9.82 -13.32
CA LEU A 81 4.71 -8.83 -12.27
C LEU A 81 5.34 -9.20 -10.93
N GLU A 82 5.39 -10.49 -10.60
CA GLU A 82 6.12 -10.95 -9.41
C GLU A 82 7.62 -10.71 -9.52
N PHE A 83 8.20 -10.98 -10.69
CA PHE A 83 9.60 -10.70 -10.95
C PHE A 83 9.90 -9.19 -10.92
N ALA A 84 9.00 -8.37 -11.46
CA ALA A 84 9.08 -6.93 -11.42
C ALA A 84 9.13 -6.38 -9.97
N SER A 85 8.28 -6.90 -9.07
CA SER A 85 8.32 -6.55 -7.64
C SER A 85 9.68 -6.90 -7.00
N LYS A 86 10.22 -8.10 -7.29
CA LYS A 86 11.55 -8.50 -6.77
C LYS A 86 12.65 -7.57 -7.29
N ILE A 87 12.64 -7.22 -8.57
CA ILE A 87 13.58 -6.24 -9.14
C ILE A 87 13.47 -4.91 -8.41
N LEU A 88 12.26 -4.35 -8.26
CA LEU A 88 12.07 -3.09 -7.56
C LEU A 88 12.66 -3.12 -6.16
N PHE A 89 12.35 -4.17 -5.40
CA PHE A 89 12.88 -4.36 -4.06
C PHE A 89 14.42 -4.33 -4.04
N TYR A 90 15.08 -5.06 -4.94
CA TYR A 90 16.54 -5.03 -5.03
C TYR A 90 17.09 -3.67 -5.48
N THR A 91 16.44 -3.00 -6.44
CA THR A 91 16.88 -1.66 -6.89
C THR A 91 16.75 -0.61 -5.79
N ALA A 92 15.69 -0.69 -4.98
CA ALA A 92 15.44 0.21 -3.86
C ALA A 92 16.38 -0.03 -2.67
N ILE A 93 17.06 -1.18 -2.61
CA ILE A 93 18.15 -1.41 -1.65
C ILE A 93 19.48 -0.96 -2.25
N LEU A 94 19.73 -1.30 -3.51
CA LEU A 94 21.00 -1.03 -4.18
C LEU A 94 21.32 0.48 -4.23
N ILE A 95 20.35 1.32 -4.60
CA ILE A 95 20.57 2.77 -4.72
C ILE A 95 20.97 3.39 -3.39
N PRO A 96 20.23 3.19 -2.28
CA PRO A 96 20.66 3.62 -0.96
C PRO A 96 22.05 3.13 -0.55
N VAL A 97 22.38 1.87 -0.84
CA VAL A 97 23.70 1.32 -0.51
C VAL A 97 24.80 2.04 -1.27
N LEU A 98 24.61 2.33 -2.56
CA LEU A 98 25.57 3.08 -3.37
C LEU A 98 25.75 4.52 -2.85
N ILE A 99 24.65 5.19 -2.48
CA ILE A 99 24.68 6.55 -1.89
C ILE A 99 25.42 6.53 -0.56
N LEU A 100 25.18 5.52 0.28
CA LEU A 100 25.84 5.38 1.58
C LEU A 100 27.34 5.10 1.43
N ILE A 101 27.74 4.23 0.49
CA ILE A 101 29.17 3.99 0.17
C ILE A 101 29.83 5.28 -0.33
N TYR A 102 29.18 6.03 -1.22
CA TYR A 102 29.68 7.31 -1.72
C TYR A 102 29.85 8.33 -0.57
N THR A 103 28.85 8.41 0.31
CA THR A 103 28.87 9.30 1.48
C THR A 103 30.02 8.94 2.42
N LEU A 104 30.18 7.65 2.76
CA LEU A 104 31.26 7.18 3.63
C LEU A 104 32.66 7.42 3.04
N ARG A 105 32.82 7.26 1.72
CA ARG A 105 34.10 7.53 1.04
C ARG A 105 34.50 9.00 1.13
N ASN A 106 33.53 9.90 1.01
CA ASN A 106 33.77 11.34 1.04
C ASN A 106 33.79 11.93 2.46
N TYR A 107 33.39 11.14 3.47
CA TYR A 107 33.36 11.54 4.88
C TYR A 107 34.73 11.97 5.44
N ASN A 108 35.82 11.45 4.89
CA ASN A 108 37.16 11.67 5.43
C ASN A 108 37.90 12.91 4.89
N ASN A 109 37.34 13.64 3.91
CA ASN A 109 38.14 14.58 3.12
C ASN A 109 37.83 16.07 3.26
N ASP A 110 36.72 16.54 3.85
CA ASP A 110 36.40 17.99 3.84
C ASP A 110 35.62 18.50 5.05
N SER A 111 35.80 19.79 5.41
CA SER A 111 34.97 20.51 6.38
C SER A 111 33.52 20.75 5.92
N GLU A 112 33.20 20.39 4.67
CA GLU A 112 31.86 20.47 4.07
C GLU A 112 30.99 19.22 4.32
N ILE A 113 31.41 18.29 5.17
CA ILE A 113 30.66 17.06 5.52
C ILE A 113 29.17 17.32 5.82
N TYR A 114 28.86 18.40 6.55
CA TYR A 114 27.49 18.72 6.96
C TYR A 114 26.61 19.17 5.78
N SER A 115 27.18 19.75 4.71
CA SER A 115 26.41 20.22 3.56
C SER A 115 25.89 19.05 2.70
N HIS A 116 26.61 17.92 2.69
CA HIS A 116 26.25 16.74 1.90
C HIS A 116 25.49 15.67 2.67
N LEU A 117 25.59 15.63 4.01
CA LEU A 117 24.91 14.63 4.81
C LEU A 117 23.38 14.71 4.68
N GLY A 118 22.80 15.91 4.70
CA GLY A 118 21.36 16.14 4.54
C GLY A 118 20.80 15.59 3.22
N PRO A 119 21.31 16.03 2.05
CA PRO A 119 20.89 15.51 0.75
C PRO A 119 21.05 13.99 0.59
N ASN A 120 22.14 13.43 1.11
CA ASN A 120 22.36 11.98 1.06
C ASN A 120 21.34 11.23 1.93
N CYS A 121 21.05 11.70 3.15
CA CYS A 121 19.99 11.16 4.00
C CYS A 121 18.61 11.25 3.36
N ALA A 122 18.30 12.37 2.68
CA ALA A 122 17.05 12.54 1.95
C ALA A 122 16.93 11.50 0.82
N ALA A 123 18.00 11.27 0.04
CA ALA A 123 18.00 10.29 -1.04
C ALA A 123 17.80 8.84 -0.54
N LEU A 124 18.31 8.50 0.65
CA LEU A 124 18.02 7.21 1.32
C LEU A 124 16.52 7.05 1.59
N LEU A 125 15.89 8.08 2.15
CA LEU A 125 14.45 8.08 2.46
C LEU A 125 13.60 8.04 1.19
N LEU A 126 13.95 8.84 0.17
CA LEU A 126 13.25 8.89 -1.12
C LEU A 126 13.25 7.55 -1.84
N SER A 127 14.30 6.74 -1.69
CA SER A 127 14.34 5.40 -2.26
C SER A 127 13.24 4.49 -1.68
N ILE A 128 12.94 4.63 -0.39
CA ILE A 128 11.83 3.91 0.27
C ILE A 128 10.48 4.41 -0.26
N LEU A 129 10.32 5.73 -0.44
CA LEU A 129 9.12 6.32 -1.02
C LEU A 129 8.90 5.83 -2.46
N TYR A 130 9.91 5.84 -3.32
CA TYR A 130 9.77 5.37 -4.70
C TYR A 130 9.47 3.88 -4.76
N LEU A 131 10.07 3.07 -3.88
CA LEU A 131 9.72 1.67 -3.75
C LEU A 131 8.25 1.48 -3.41
N SER A 132 7.75 2.18 -2.38
CA SER A 132 6.37 2.00 -1.92
C SER A 132 5.36 2.43 -2.99
N LEU A 133 5.60 3.55 -3.66
CA LEU A 133 4.72 4.03 -4.74
C LEU A 133 4.70 3.07 -5.93
N LEU A 134 5.87 2.61 -6.39
CA LEU A 134 5.96 1.69 -7.53
C LEU A 134 5.40 0.30 -7.19
N GLU A 135 5.62 -0.19 -5.97
CA GLU A 135 5.02 -1.45 -5.50
C GLU A 135 3.50 -1.37 -5.44
N MET A 136 2.92 -0.24 -5.01
CA MET A 136 1.46 -0.05 -5.06
C MET A 136 0.90 -0.17 -6.48
N ILE A 137 1.63 0.33 -7.49
CA ILE A 137 1.27 0.14 -8.90
C ILE A 137 1.38 -1.35 -9.28
N ILE A 138 2.50 -2.01 -8.97
CA ILE A 138 2.71 -3.43 -9.30
C ILE A 138 1.64 -4.32 -8.66
N TYR A 139 1.36 -4.15 -7.37
CA TYR A 139 0.33 -4.95 -6.68
C TYR A 139 -1.07 -4.72 -7.25
N THR A 140 -1.39 -3.49 -7.66
CA THR A 140 -2.65 -3.18 -8.34
C THR A 140 -2.76 -3.96 -9.66
N LEU A 141 -1.68 -3.97 -10.45
CA LEU A 141 -1.61 -4.72 -11.71
C LEU A 141 -1.62 -6.23 -11.48
N LYS A 142 -0.96 -6.72 -10.43
CA LYS A 142 -0.94 -8.14 -10.03
C LYS A 142 -2.34 -8.62 -9.65
N SER A 143 -3.05 -7.82 -8.87
CA SER A 143 -4.44 -8.09 -8.50
C SER A 143 -5.36 -8.21 -9.71
N LYS A 144 -5.16 -7.36 -10.72
CA LYS A 144 -5.89 -7.43 -12.00
C LYS A 144 -5.54 -8.69 -12.80
N ALA A 145 -4.25 -9.02 -12.92
CA ALA A 145 -3.81 -10.22 -13.64
C ALA A 145 -4.35 -11.50 -13.00
N ARG A 146 -4.22 -11.65 -11.68
CA ARG A 146 -4.73 -12.79 -10.92
C ARG A 146 -6.24 -12.95 -11.02
N LYS A 147 -6.98 -11.84 -10.97
CA LYS A 147 -8.42 -11.85 -11.21
C LYS A 147 -8.76 -12.47 -12.57
N SER A 148 -8.09 -12.04 -13.64
CA SER A 148 -8.32 -12.59 -14.98
C SER A 148 -7.99 -14.08 -15.06
N VAL A 149 -6.90 -14.53 -14.42
CA VAL A 149 -6.56 -15.96 -14.31
C VAL A 149 -7.68 -16.74 -13.62
N ILE A 150 -8.18 -16.25 -12.48
CA ILE A 150 -9.23 -16.93 -11.70
C ILE A 150 -10.55 -16.99 -12.49
N LEU A 151 -10.93 -15.92 -13.18
CA LEU A 151 -12.15 -15.90 -13.98
C LEU A 151 -12.08 -16.86 -15.16
N TYR A 152 -10.94 -16.93 -15.86
CA TYR A 152 -10.73 -17.88 -16.94
C TYR A 152 -10.89 -19.34 -16.44
N MET A 153 -10.30 -19.66 -15.29
CA MET A 153 -10.45 -20.99 -14.66
C MET A 153 -11.87 -21.27 -14.14
N ALA A 154 -12.68 -20.24 -13.91
CA ALA A 154 -14.04 -20.36 -13.40
C ALA A 154 -15.09 -20.56 -14.51
N GLU A 155 -14.85 -20.03 -15.71
CA GLU A 155 -15.75 -20.21 -16.87
C GLU A 155 -15.88 -21.69 -17.28
N GLU A 156 -14.90 -22.53 -16.93
CA GLU A 156 -14.96 -23.99 -17.09
C GLU A 156 -15.88 -24.71 -16.10
N LYS A 157 -16.38 -24.04 -15.04
CA LYS A 157 -17.19 -24.66 -13.97
C LYS A 157 -18.47 -23.86 -13.72
N LYS A 158 -19.57 -24.24 -14.40
CA LYS A 158 -20.90 -23.69 -14.11
C LYS A 158 -21.37 -24.05 -12.69
N SER A 159 -22.01 -23.07 -12.07
CA SER A 159 -22.27 -22.90 -10.63
C SER A 159 -23.40 -23.75 -10.06
N GLU A 160 -23.12 -24.41 -8.94
CA GLU A 160 -24.12 -24.87 -7.98
C GLU A 160 -24.66 -23.68 -7.15
N SER A 161 -25.96 -23.69 -6.88
CA SER A 161 -26.66 -22.68 -6.10
C SER A 161 -26.30 -22.77 -4.61
N VAL A 162 -25.95 -21.64 -4.02
CA VAL A 162 -25.56 -21.53 -2.61
C VAL A 162 -26.77 -21.17 -1.74
N GLU A 163 -27.02 -21.96 -0.70
CA GLU A 163 -28.00 -21.69 0.34
C GLU A 163 -27.55 -20.57 1.30
N LYS A 164 -28.49 -19.69 1.68
CA LYS A 164 -28.29 -18.65 2.68
C LYS A 164 -28.50 -19.22 4.08
N LYS A 165 -27.54 -19.01 4.99
CA LYS A 165 -27.76 -19.20 6.42
C LYS A 165 -27.38 -17.91 7.14
N ASP A 166 -28.38 -17.20 7.67
CA ASP A 166 -28.14 -15.95 8.41
C ASP A 166 -27.37 -16.23 9.70
N ASN A 167 -26.25 -15.55 9.89
CA ASN A 167 -25.33 -15.80 11.00
C ASN A 167 -25.14 -14.55 11.88
N HIS A 168 -26.15 -14.27 12.70
CA HIS A 168 -26.23 -13.13 13.61
C HIS A 168 -25.10 -13.11 14.66
N GLN A 169 -24.61 -14.29 15.09
CA GLN A 169 -23.51 -14.41 16.05
C GLN A 169 -22.17 -13.85 15.54
N SER A 170 -21.97 -13.83 14.22
CA SER A 170 -20.71 -13.36 13.61
C SER A 170 -20.57 -11.82 13.64
N ILE A 171 -21.70 -11.12 13.65
CA ILE A 171 -21.79 -9.65 13.74
C ILE A 171 -21.56 -9.19 15.19
N ILE A 172 -22.17 -9.90 16.15
CA ILE A 172 -22.02 -9.62 17.60
C ILE A 172 -20.55 -9.72 18.03
N LYS A 173 -19.81 -10.74 17.57
CA LYS A 173 -18.38 -10.90 17.91
C LYS A 173 -17.50 -9.77 17.37
N MET A 174 -17.83 -9.20 16.20
CA MET A 174 -17.08 -8.05 15.66
C MET A 174 -17.41 -6.77 16.43
N LEU A 175 -18.69 -6.52 16.71
CA LEU A 175 -19.11 -5.37 17.52
C LEU A 175 -18.42 -5.40 18.89
N LEU A 176 -18.33 -6.58 19.52
CA LEU A 176 -17.59 -6.76 20.76
C LEU A 176 -16.10 -6.40 20.61
N GLY A 177 -15.46 -6.79 19.51
CA GLY A 177 -14.08 -6.40 19.20
C GLY A 177 -13.89 -4.90 19.04
N ILE A 178 -14.81 -4.22 18.36
CA ILE A 178 -14.80 -2.74 18.22
C ILE A 178 -14.98 -2.08 19.59
N VAL A 179 -15.92 -2.57 20.41
CA VAL A 179 -16.16 -2.04 21.77
C VAL A 179 -14.93 -2.21 22.65
N ILE A 180 -14.27 -3.38 22.63
CA ILE A 180 -13.03 -3.62 23.37
C ILE A 180 -11.93 -2.65 22.91
N PHE A 181 -11.78 -2.45 21.60
CA PHE A 181 -10.78 -1.52 21.05
C PHE A 181 -11.03 -0.07 21.51
N ILE A 182 -12.29 0.38 21.46
CA ILE A 182 -12.67 1.71 21.95
C ILE A 182 -12.40 1.82 23.45
N ALA A 183 -12.76 0.79 24.23
CA ALA A 183 -12.50 0.75 25.67
C ALA A 183 -11.01 0.83 26.01
N ILE A 184 -10.14 0.14 25.26
CA ILE A 184 -8.68 0.24 25.41
C ILE A 184 -8.18 1.66 25.11
N CYS A 185 -8.69 2.30 24.05
CA CYS A 185 -8.31 3.66 23.71
C CYS A 185 -8.72 4.67 24.79
N ILE A 186 -9.93 4.51 25.35
CA ILE A 186 -10.44 5.34 26.45
C ILE A 186 -9.62 5.09 27.73
N LEU A 187 -9.34 3.83 28.05
CA LEU A 187 -8.56 3.45 29.23
C LEU A 187 -7.14 4.00 29.17
N TYR A 188 -6.48 3.93 28.02
CA TYR A 188 -5.19 4.58 27.84
C TYR A 188 -5.30 6.09 28.01
N GLY A 189 -6.32 6.73 27.42
CA GLY A 189 -6.55 8.18 27.60
C GLY A 189 -6.74 8.58 29.06
N TYR A 190 -7.44 7.74 29.83
CA TYR A 190 -7.60 7.91 31.28
C TYR A 190 -6.26 7.76 32.02
N VAL A 191 -5.51 6.69 31.75
CA VAL A 191 -4.18 6.45 32.33
C VAL A 191 -3.23 7.61 32.00
N SER A 192 -3.17 8.06 30.75
CA SER A 192 -2.32 9.20 30.37
C SER A 192 -2.71 10.50 31.06
N GLY A 193 -4.00 10.71 31.33
CA GLY A 193 -4.49 11.86 32.08
C GLY A 193 -4.12 11.79 33.57
N VAL A 194 -4.22 10.61 34.18
CA VAL A 194 -3.87 10.39 35.60
C VAL A 194 -2.36 10.56 35.84
N TYR A 195 -1.52 10.14 34.91
CA TYR A 195 -0.06 10.26 35.02
C TYR A 195 0.51 11.54 34.36
N GLU A 196 -0.36 12.47 33.92
CA GLU A 196 0.02 13.72 33.22
C GLU A 196 0.91 13.53 31.98
N TRP A 197 0.87 12.35 31.35
CA TRP A 197 1.69 12.03 30.17
C TRP A 197 1.23 12.75 28.89
N GLY A 198 0.06 13.39 28.90
CA GLY A 198 -0.41 14.19 27.78
C GLY A 198 -1.72 14.93 28.05
N LYS A 199 -1.84 16.14 27.48
CA LYS A 199 -3.04 16.99 27.59
C LYS A 199 -4.18 16.61 26.64
N HIS A 200 -3.90 15.76 25.64
CA HIS A 200 -4.87 15.37 24.61
C HIS A 200 -5.24 13.89 24.71
N SER A 201 -6.52 13.59 24.48
CA SER A 201 -6.98 12.21 24.43
C SER A 201 -6.38 11.46 23.24
N LEU A 202 -6.03 10.19 23.41
CA LEU A 202 -5.59 9.34 22.29
C LEU A 202 -6.60 9.32 21.14
N PHE A 203 -7.89 9.31 21.46
CA PHE A 203 -8.96 9.27 20.46
C PHE A 203 -8.93 10.51 19.54
N SER A 204 -8.71 11.70 20.11
CA SER A 204 -8.54 12.92 19.31
C SER A 204 -7.28 12.92 18.45
N THR A 205 -6.20 12.28 18.91
CA THR A 205 -4.95 12.16 18.14
C THR A 205 -5.10 11.15 17.00
N ILE A 206 -5.79 10.04 17.26
CA ILE A 206 -6.02 8.96 16.30
C ILE A 206 -7.09 9.33 15.27
N LEU A 207 -8.01 10.27 15.52
CA LEU A 207 -8.98 10.75 14.53
C LEU A 207 -8.44 11.93 13.70
N ASN A 208 -7.26 11.77 13.12
CA ASN A 208 -6.66 12.77 12.25
C ASN A 208 -7.25 12.70 10.83
N ILE A 209 -8.21 13.58 10.54
CA ILE A 209 -8.94 13.61 9.25
C ILE A 209 -8.01 13.67 8.03
N PRO A 210 -7.00 14.57 7.96
CA PRO A 210 -6.00 14.58 6.88
C PRO A 210 -5.36 13.21 6.64
N VAL A 211 -4.91 12.52 7.69
CA VAL A 211 -4.23 11.22 7.57
C VAL A 211 -5.19 10.13 7.10
N ILE A 212 -6.44 10.14 7.58
CA ILE A 212 -7.48 9.21 7.10
C ILE A 212 -7.70 9.39 5.60
N LEU A 213 -7.81 10.64 5.15
CA LEU A 213 -8.04 10.97 3.76
C LEU A 213 -6.84 10.56 2.88
N ILE A 214 -5.61 10.79 3.33
CA ILE A 214 -4.38 10.32 2.66
C ILE A 214 -4.42 8.80 2.42
N MET A 215 -4.75 8.02 3.46
CA MET A 215 -4.83 6.56 3.39
C MET A 215 -5.94 6.09 2.44
N ILE A 216 -7.11 6.73 2.49
CA ILE A 216 -8.24 6.39 1.59
C ILE A 216 -7.88 6.66 0.13
N ILE A 217 -7.29 7.83 -0.17
CA ILE A 217 -6.91 8.20 -1.54
C ILE A 217 -5.79 7.29 -2.07
N TYR A 218 -4.89 6.83 -1.19
CA TYR A 218 -3.87 5.85 -1.58
C TYR A 218 -4.48 4.51 -2.03
N VAL A 219 -5.42 3.98 -1.24
CA VAL A 219 -5.82 2.56 -1.34
C VAL A 219 -7.08 2.35 -2.18
N VAL A 220 -8.13 3.14 -1.95
CA VAL A 220 -9.46 2.90 -2.55
C VAL A 220 -9.46 3.04 -4.07
N PRO A 221 -8.87 4.11 -4.67
CA PRO A 221 -8.76 4.23 -6.11
C PRO A 221 -8.00 3.08 -6.75
N LEU A 222 -6.91 2.60 -6.13
CA LEU A 222 -6.12 1.48 -6.66
C LEU A 222 -6.91 0.17 -6.68
N ILE A 223 -7.68 -0.11 -5.62
CA ILE A 223 -8.63 -1.24 -5.61
C ILE A 223 -9.64 -1.11 -6.77
N ALA A 224 -10.17 0.09 -7.01
CA ALA A 224 -11.08 0.35 -8.12
C ALA A 224 -10.42 0.14 -9.50
N ILE A 225 -9.20 0.63 -9.69
CA ILE A 225 -8.44 0.52 -10.93
C ILE A 225 -8.07 -0.93 -11.24
N SER A 226 -7.82 -1.76 -10.22
CA SER A 226 -7.63 -3.21 -10.40
C SER A 226 -8.90 -3.92 -10.93
N GLY A 227 -10.06 -3.26 -10.87
CA GLY A 227 -11.35 -3.82 -11.25
C GLY A 227 -11.92 -4.78 -10.21
N ASN A 228 -11.39 -4.80 -8.99
CA ASN A 228 -11.77 -5.74 -7.93
C ASN A 228 -12.62 -5.12 -6.81
N PHE A 229 -13.01 -3.84 -6.92
CA PHE A 229 -13.78 -3.14 -5.87
C PHE A 229 -15.08 -3.87 -5.48
N ASN A 230 -15.83 -4.40 -6.44
CA ASN A 230 -17.04 -5.16 -6.15
C ASN A 230 -16.74 -6.44 -5.38
N PHE A 231 -15.63 -7.13 -5.68
CA PHE A 231 -15.20 -8.32 -4.95
C PHE A 231 -14.72 -7.99 -3.55
N PHE A 232 -14.14 -6.80 -3.33
CA PHE A 232 -13.77 -6.31 -2.01
C PHE A 232 -15.01 -6.08 -1.12
N LEU A 233 -16.02 -5.38 -1.63
CA LEU A 233 -17.28 -5.20 -0.89
C LEU A 233 -18.00 -6.54 -0.67
N ALA A 234 -17.98 -7.42 -1.67
CA ALA A 234 -18.57 -8.74 -1.57
C ALA A 234 -17.86 -9.64 -0.55
N SER A 235 -16.53 -9.57 -0.43
CA SER A 235 -15.79 -10.34 0.57
C SER A 235 -16.20 -9.92 1.99
N ILE A 236 -16.25 -8.61 2.25
CA ILE A 236 -16.73 -8.05 3.52
C ILE A 236 -18.16 -8.51 3.80
N LYS A 237 -19.08 -8.40 2.83
CA LYS A 237 -20.47 -8.82 2.99
C LYS A 237 -20.58 -10.33 3.28
N THR A 238 -19.78 -11.15 2.61
CA THR A 238 -19.78 -12.60 2.77
C THR A 238 -19.39 -12.98 4.19
N THR A 239 -18.38 -12.33 4.76
CA THR A 239 -17.90 -12.48 6.15
C THR A 239 -19.00 -12.30 7.22
N PHE A 240 -20.04 -11.52 6.94
CA PHE A 240 -21.18 -11.29 7.85
C PHE A 240 -22.41 -12.13 7.50
N SER A 241 -22.57 -12.50 6.24
CA SER A 241 -23.75 -13.23 5.78
C SER A 241 -23.70 -14.74 5.99
N GLY A 242 -22.55 -15.31 6.39
CA GLY A 242 -22.42 -16.75 6.64
C GLY A 242 -22.64 -17.65 5.42
N ARG A 243 -22.64 -17.08 4.21
CA ARG A 243 -22.87 -17.81 2.96
C ARG A 243 -21.69 -18.71 2.63
N LYS A 244 -21.98 -19.95 2.20
CA LYS A 244 -20.97 -20.78 1.55
C LYS A 244 -20.54 -20.14 0.24
N ILE A 245 -19.29 -20.32 -0.16
CA ILE A 245 -18.78 -19.76 -1.42
C ILE A 245 -18.06 -20.81 -2.21
N ASN A 246 -18.15 -20.72 -3.54
CA ASN A 246 -17.39 -21.62 -4.41
C ASN A 246 -15.89 -21.26 -4.41
N ILE A 247 -15.07 -22.16 -4.95
CA ILE A 247 -13.61 -22.01 -4.96
C ILE A 247 -13.16 -20.78 -5.77
N SER A 248 -13.85 -20.45 -6.87
CA SER A 248 -13.50 -19.27 -7.67
C SER A 248 -13.79 -17.96 -6.94
N GLN A 249 -14.95 -17.81 -6.28
CA GLN A 249 -15.27 -16.66 -5.44
C GLN A 249 -14.32 -16.53 -4.27
N LYS A 250 -13.98 -17.65 -3.61
CA LYS A 250 -12.95 -17.68 -2.56
C LYS A 250 -11.65 -17.06 -3.07
N ASN A 251 -11.13 -17.53 -4.19
CA ASN A 251 -9.87 -17.05 -4.75
C ASN A 251 -9.94 -15.57 -5.16
N LEU A 252 -11.09 -15.10 -5.70
CA LEU A 252 -11.30 -13.68 -6.02
C LEU A 252 -11.30 -12.80 -4.76
N TYR A 253 -11.97 -13.24 -3.70
CA TYR A 253 -12.02 -12.53 -2.43
C TYR A 253 -10.65 -12.50 -1.74
N LEU A 254 -9.95 -13.63 -1.70
CA LEU A 254 -8.59 -13.69 -1.12
C LEU A 254 -7.62 -12.80 -1.89
N ASN A 255 -7.66 -12.83 -3.23
CA ASN A 255 -6.80 -11.99 -4.05
C ASN A 255 -6.94 -10.50 -3.70
N ILE A 256 -8.18 -9.98 -3.57
CA ILE A 256 -8.37 -8.56 -3.28
C ILE A 256 -8.10 -8.20 -1.82
N VAL A 257 -8.41 -9.09 -0.88
CA VAL A 257 -8.13 -8.88 0.54
C VAL A 257 -6.62 -8.80 0.79
N GLN A 258 -5.85 -9.75 0.26
CA GLN A 258 -4.38 -9.76 0.36
C GLN A 258 -3.74 -8.57 -0.37
N THR A 259 -4.27 -8.19 -1.54
CA THR A 259 -3.83 -6.98 -2.25
C THR A 259 -4.04 -5.74 -1.39
N THR A 260 -5.22 -5.59 -0.79
CA THR A 260 -5.57 -4.44 0.06
C THR A 260 -4.64 -4.36 1.27
N MET A 261 -4.32 -5.49 1.90
CA MET A 261 -3.38 -5.49 3.03
C MET A 261 -2.00 -4.97 2.66
N ARG A 262 -1.50 -5.34 1.46
CA ARG A 262 -0.23 -4.84 0.94
C ARG A 262 -0.29 -3.35 0.63
N LEU A 263 -1.37 -2.90 -0.02
CA LEU A 263 -1.58 -1.47 -0.32
C LEU A 263 -1.62 -0.61 0.96
N ASN A 264 -2.28 -1.09 2.03
CA ASN A 264 -2.30 -0.39 3.31
C ASN A 264 -0.89 -0.19 3.89
N TRP A 265 -0.03 -1.22 3.84
CA TRP A 265 1.35 -1.09 4.33
C TRP A 265 2.16 -0.12 3.49
N TYR A 266 2.10 -0.21 2.16
CA TYR A 266 2.83 0.72 1.30
C TYR A 266 2.31 2.16 1.40
N ALA A 267 1.01 2.36 1.61
CA ALA A 267 0.44 3.68 1.91
C ALA A 267 1.02 4.24 3.22
N ALA A 268 1.12 3.42 4.27
CA ALA A 268 1.72 3.82 5.53
C ALA A 268 3.21 4.14 5.40
N PHE A 269 4.00 3.31 4.70
CA PHE A 269 5.40 3.61 4.43
C PHE A 269 5.59 4.89 3.62
N SER A 270 4.76 5.12 2.59
CA SER A 270 4.83 6.34 1.78
C SER A 270 4.56 7.58 2.63
N SER A 271 3.51 7.54 3.45
CA SER A 271 3.16 8.63 4.36
C SER A 271 4.23 8.84 5.44
N ALA A 272 4.78 7.76 5.98
CA ALA A 272 5.89 7.79 6.94
C ALA A 272 7.11 8.53 6.42
N VAL A 273 7.53 8.19 5.21
CA VAL A 273 8.67 8.85 4.58
C VAL A 273 8.37 10.33 4.32
N CYS A 274 7.17 10.69 3.84
CA CYS A 274 6.81 12.11 3.69
C CYS A 274 6.89 12.87 5.01
N GLY A 275 6.38 12.30 6.11
CA GLY A 275 6.46 12.92 7.43
C GLY A 275 7.90 13.03 7.95
N TRP A 276 8.77 12.05 7.69
CA TRP A 276 10.18 12.13 8.05
C TRP A 276 10.94 13.17 7.23
N ILE A 277 10.68 13.26 5.93
CA ILE A 277 11.27 14.31 5.08
C ILE A 277 10.81 15.68 5.60
N GLY A 278 9.52 15.89 5.81
CA GLY A 278 9.00 17.15 6.36
C GLY A 278 9.58 17.51 7.73
N MET A 279 9.82 16.51 8.59
CA MET A 279 10.48 16.71 9.88
C MET A 279 11.94 17.14 9.73
N LEU A 280 12.69 16.50 8.83
CA LEU A 280 14.09 16.85 8.56
C LEU A 280 14.22 18.24 7.91
N SER A 281 13.27 18.62 7.05
CA SER A 281 13.23 19.95 6.41
C SER A 281 12.89 21.07 7.40
N ASN A 282 12.20 20.77 8.51
CA ASN A 282 11.68 21.77 9.46
C ASN A 282 12.16 21.54 10.90
N LEU A 283 13.39 21.05 11.08
CA LEU A 283 13.95 20.74 12.42
C LEU A 283 13.95 21.93 13.39
N GLU A 284 14.01 23.15 12.87
CA GLU A 284 14.01 24.39 13.66
C GLU A 284 12.61 24.78 14.14
N ASP A 285 11.55 24.37 13.43
CA ASP A 285 10.17 24.71 13.75
C ASP A 285 9.47 23.60 14.56
N THR A 286 9.52 23.74 15.88
CA THR A 286 8.85 22.84 16.82
C THR A 286 7.34 22.73 16.61
N SER A 287 6.69 23.71 15.96
CA SER A 287 5.25 23.64 15.68
C SER A 287 4.90 22.60 14.62
N LEU A 288 5.84 22.32 13.70
CA LEU A 288 5.69 21.33 12.63
C LEU A 288 6.06 19.91 13.08
N LEU A 289 6.67 19.74 14.25
CA LEU A 289 7.05 18.42 14.77
C LEU A 289 5.84 17.50 14.95
N ALA A 290 4.76 18.00 15.55
CA ALA A 290 3.56 17.19 15.81
C ALA A 290 2.78 16.80 14.54
N PRO A 291 2.54 17.70 13.57
CA PRO A 291 2.01 17.33 12.25
C PRO A 291 2.87 16.30 11.51
N ASN A 292 4.19 16.47 11.47
CA ASN A 292 5.12 15.53 10.83
C ASN A 292 5.07 14.14 11.49
N LEU A 293 5.09 14.08 12.82
CA LEU A 293 4.94 12.83 13.57
C LEU A 293 3.57 12.18 13.31
N SER A 294 2.51 12.97 13.21
CA SER A 294 1.16 12.48 12.90
C SER A 294 1.09 11.84 11.52
N VAL A 295 1.59 12.52 10.48
CA VAL A 295 1.66 12.01 9.11
C VAL A 295 2.57 10.78 9.02
N SER A 296 3.50 10.61 9.96
CA SER A 296 4.42 9.49 9.95
C SER A 296 3.96 8.23 10.69
N LEU A 297 3.37 8.38 11.89
CA LEU A 297 3.05 7.27 12.78
C LEU A 297 1.58 6.81 12.72
N ILE A 298 0.64 7.75 12.57
CA ILE A 298 -0.80 7.42 12.51
C ILE A 298 -1.14 6.52 11.31
N PRO A 299 -0.53 6.67 10.11
CA PRO A 299 -0.76 5.72 9.02
C PRO A 299 -0.38 4.28 9.37
N PHE A 300 0.69 4.04 10.13
CA PHE A 300 1.06 2.70 10.57
C PHE A 300 0.03 2.11 11.52
N PHE A 301 -0.52 2.93 12.42
CA PHE A 301 -1.64 2.53 13.25
C PHE A 301 -2.85 2.13 12.41
N TYR A 302 -3.26 2.96 11.44
CA TYR A 302 -4.37 2.62 10.55
C TYR A 302 -4.10 1.38 9.70
N ALA A 303 -2.91 1.25 9.10
CA ALA A 303 -2.55 0.06 8.33
C ALA A 303 -2.60 -1.20 9.19
N THR A 304 -2.15 -1.14 10.44
CA THR A 304 -2.23 -2.25 11.38
C THR A 304 -3.69 -2.61 11.68
N CYS A 305 -4.53 -1.65 12.07
CA CYS A 305 -5.94 -1.89 12.36
C CYS A 305 -6.71 -2.44 11.15
N LEU A 306 -6.52 -1.84 9.98
CA LEU A 306 -7.15 -2.29 8.74
C LEU A 306 -6.68 -3.69 8.35
N ASN A 307 -5.39 -4.00 8.50
CA ASN A 307 -4.85 -5.31 8.15
C ASN A 307 -5.27 -6.39 9.12
N LEU A 308 -5.36 -6.11 10.42
CA LEU A 308 -5.96 -7.04 11.39
C LEU A 308 -7.42 -7.34 11.03
N PHE A 309 -8.20 -6.32 10.66
CA PHE A 309 -9.57 -6.52 10.20
C PHE A 309 -9.65 -7.35 8.91
N LEU A 310 -8.78 -7.07 7.94
CA LEU A 310 -8.71 -7.82 6.68
C LEU A 310 -8.24 -9.27 6.88
N LEU A 311 -7.37 -9.54 7.86
CA LEU A 311 -6.99 -10.89 8.26
C LEU A 311 -8.18 -11.70 8.76
N LEU A 312 -9.07 -11.07 9.54
CA LEU A 312 -10.32 -11.73 9.98
C LEU A 312 -11.23 -12.07 8.79
N ILE A 313 -11.29 -11.18 7.79
CA ILE A 313 -12.02 -11.44 6.55
C ILE A 313 -11.39 -12.62 5.80
N GLU A 314 -10.08 -12.63 5.63
CA GLU A 314 -9.33 -13.71 4.97
C GLU A 314 -9.62 -15.07 5.64
N ILE A 315 -9.51 -15.17 6.96
CA ILE A 315 -9.79 -16.40 7.71
C ILE A 315 -11.23 -16.86 7.51
N LYS A 316 -12.20 -15.94 7.55
CA LYS A 316 -13.61 -16.29 7.35
C LYS A 316 -13.92 -16.71 5.91
N VAL A 317 -13.28 -16.09 4.92
CA VAL A 317 -13.38 -16.50 3.51
C VAL A 317 -12.79 -17.89 3.31
N HIS A 318 -11.68 -18.23 3.98
CA HIS A 318 -11.13 -19.58 3.97
C HIS A 318 -12.11 -20.63 4.49
N LYS A 319 -12.79 -20.34 5.61
CA LYS A 319 -13.78 -21.25 6.22
C LYS A 319 -15.09 -21.34 5.44
N ALA A 320 -15.48 -20.30 4.72
CA ALA A 320 -16.75 -20.27 3.97
C ALA A 320 -16.77 -21.20 2.75
N SER A 321 -15.61 -21.68 2.28
CA SER A 321 -15.52 -22.63 1.18
C SER A 321 -15.51 -24.11 1.60
N GLU A 322 -15.49 -24.38 2.91
CA GLU A 322 -15.58 -25.73 3.51
C GLU A 322 -17.06 -26.07 3.80
#